data_AF-W4KJ76-F1
#
_entry.id   AF-W4KJ76-F1
#
_cell.length_a   1.000
_cell.length_b   1.000
_cell.length_c   1.000
_cell.angle_alpha   90.00
_cell.angle_beta   90.00
_cell.angle_gamma   90.00
#
_symmetry.space_group_name_H-M   'P 1'
#
loop_
_entity.id
_entity.type
_entity.pdbx_description
1 polymer ?
#
loop_
_entity_poly.entity_id
_entity_poly.type
_entity_poly.pdbx_seq_one_letter_code
_entity_poly.pdbx_strand_id
1 'polypeptide(L)'
;MSKTRRITHCGYSSARSRNRAASERVLVFPGAPLLPTELIYEITTLALSDYLTDLFISPHSILEWDGITVLLQSTSQIRSCTMKLLGFLDKETFINDKDRVSRMANYFPVLSPLRQLSRLAYCTPQAAFTPPKPKFLDDRAIRRPITRFPRMAGFVLQNFARTQVFVKRGMRCIRIREATYVLEQLRTFRDDYMAVHAVVRGALLGRVVEQLVERLGVWQRMLAIELTVRPFFQQISFIEELRHMLDLAQPIPPHMLATTVPFPPQSQIPAYVRIHEMLSTFFEVERKQLPSVTKEELGRVWFFTTLRYLRSGPSGEFGALLSKLLRCCIRPLFSPDDRALYFDENFDFEQDGLYGHFISD
;
A
#
# COMPACT_ATOMS: atom_id res chain seq x y z
N MET A 1 42.58 60.62 15.41
CA MET A 1 41.93 59.29 15.26
C MET A 1 41.68 59.05 13.78
N SER A 2 42.55 58.27 13.16
CA SER A 2 42.73 58.15 11.72
C SER A 2 41.67 57.24 11.08
N LYS A 3 40.95 57.80 10.10
CA LYS A 3 39.95 57.11 9.27
C LYS A 3 40.65 56.21 8.25
N THR A 4 40.52 54.89 8.42
CA THR A 4 40.94 53.92 7.40
C THR A 4 39.81 53.73 6.39
N ARG A 5 39.91 54.44 5.25
CA ARG A 5 39.21 54.09 4.01
C ARG A 5 39.89 52.85 3.42
N ARG A 6 39.13 51.77 3.18
CA ARG A 6 39.49 50.73 2.22
C ARG A 6 38.47 50.77 1.08
N ILE A 7 38.95 51.11 -0.10
CA ILE A 7 38.29 50.87 -1.39
C ILE A 7 39.18 49.87 -2.13
N THR A 8 38.55 49.15 -3.07
CA THR A 8 39.08 48.38 -4.22
C THR A 8 39.50 46.94 -3.94
N HIS A 9 38.66 45.97 -4.32
CA HIS A 9 38.54 45.40 -5.68
C HIS A 9 37.73 44.09 -5.61
N CYS A 10 36.55 44.07 -6.21
CA CYS A 10 35.95 42.84 -6.72
C CYS A 10 35.33 43.17 -8.06
N GLY A 11 36.09 42.94 -9.13
CA GLY A 11 35.59 42.97 -10.48
C GLY A 11 34.66 41.77 -10.68
N TYR A 12 33.36 42.00 -10.66
CA TYR A 12 32.40 41.07 -11.25
C TYR A 12 32.48 41.24 -12.77
N SER A 13 33.41 40.51 -13.39
CA SER A 13 33.38 40.28 -14.82
C SER A 13 32.19 39.39 -15.14
N SER A 14 31.27 39.99 -15.90
CA SER A 14 30.18 39.35 -16.62
C SER A 14 30.67 38.12 -17.40
N ALA A 15 30.33 36.93 -16.91
CA ALA A 15 30.31 35.70 -17.70
C ALA A 15 28.85 35.25 -17.89
N ARG A 16 28.12 35.97 -18.76
CA ARG A 16 26.94 35.43 -19.45
C ARG A 16 27.41 34.28 -20.33
N SER A 17 27.53 33.09 -19.76
CA SER A 17 27.71 31.86 -20.51
C SER A 17 26.40 31.53 -21.23
N ARG A 18 26.45 31.69 -22.56
CA ARG A 18 25.43 31.33 -23.53
C ARG A 18 25.32 29.80 -23.61
N ASN A 19 24.52 29.19 -22.74
CA ASN A 19 24.01 27.83 -22.97
C ASN A 19 22.56 27.92 -23.48
N ARG A 20 22.41 28.48 -24.69
CA ARG A 20 21.22 28.40 -25.54
C ARG A 20 21.63 27.78 -26.86
N ALA A 21 21.92 26.48 -26.87
CA ALA A 21 22.13 25.71 -28.11
C ALA A 21 22.12 24.21 -27.84
N ALA A 22 21.01 23.70 -27.29
CA ALA A 22 20.62 22.30 -27.44
C ALA A 22 19.09 22.23 -27.26
N SER A 23 18.36 23.08 -28.00
CA SER A 23 16.96 22.77 -28.28
C SER A 23 17.02 21.66 -29.31
N GLU A 24 16.97 20.41 -28.84
CA GLU A 24 16.64 19.26 -29.68
C GLU A 24 15.47 19.67 -30.57
N ARG A 25 15.75 19.79 -31.86
CA ARG A 25 14.72 20.01 -32.86
C ARG A 25 13.93 18.71 -32.88
N VAL A 26 12.82 18.68 -32.17
CA VAL A 26 11.79 17.64 -32.34
C VAL A 26 11.55 17.54 -33.84
N LEU A 27 11.88 16.38 -34.41
CA LEU A 27 11.67 16.09 -35.83
C LEU A 27 10.17 16.10 -36.08
N VAL A 28 9.63 17.27 -36.43
CA VAL A 28 8.27 17.40 -36.94
C VAL A 28 8.31 16.81 -38.34
N PHE A 29 7.87 15.56 -38.49
CA PHE A 29 7.67 14.95 -39.80
C PHE A 29 6.53 15.70 -40.50
N PRO A 30 6.80 16.50 -41.55
CA PRO A 30 5.76 17.18 -42.29
C PRO A 30 4.93 16.13 -43.03
N GLY A 31 3.66 15.98 -42.64
CA GLY A 31 2.72 15.05 -43.29
C GLY A 31 2.26 13.86 -42.45
N ALA A 32 2.67 13.74 -41.17
CA ALA A 32 2.04 12.77 -40.28
C ALA A 32 0.55 13.14 -40.09
N PRO A 33 -0.40 12.24 -40.36
CA PRO A 33 -1.82 12.52 -40.12
C PRO A 33 -2.00 12.83 -38.63
N LEU A 34 -2.59 13.99 -38.34
CA LEU A 34 -2.95 14.37 -36.97
C LEU A 34 -3.96 13.34 -36.46
N LEU A 35 -3.63 12.69 -35.33
CA LEU A 35 -4.57 11.79 -34.67
C LEU A 35 -5.85 12.57 -34.31
N PRO A 36 -7.04 11.97 -34.45
CA PRO A 36 -8.28 12.49 -33.88
C PRO A 36 -8.09 12.89 -32.42
N THR A 37 -8.74 13.99 -32.01
CA THR A 37 -8.56 14.54 -30.66
C THR A 37 -9.04 13.57 -29.59
N GLU A 38 -10.05 12.76 -29.93
CA GLU A 38 -10.62 11.70 -29.11
C GLU A 38 -9.56 10.63 -28.80
N LEU A 39 -8.80 10.19 -29.81
CA LEU A 39 -7.71 9.22 -29.61
C LEU A 39 -6.57 9.81 -28.79
N ILE A 40 -6.23 11.08 -29.00
CA ILE A 40 -5.22 11.76 -28.18
C ILE A 40 -5.68 11.80 -26.72
N TYR A 41 -6.95 12.09 -26.47
CA TYR A 41 -7.52 12.13 -25.14
C TYR A 41 -7.49 10.75 -24.47
N GLU A 42 -7.85 9.70 -25.20
CA GLU A 42 -7.81 8.32 -24.72
C GLU A 42 -6.39 7.87 -24.39
N ILE A 43 -5.43 8.06 -25.31
CA ILE A 43 -4.01 7.73 -25.09
C ILE A 43 -3.46 8.48 -23.86
N THR A 44 -3.76 9.77 -23.75
CA THR A 44 -3.30 10.58 -22.61
C THR A 44 -3.92 10.11 -21.30
N THR A 45 -5.20 9.72 -21.33
CA THR A 45 -5.91 9.21 -20.15
C THR A 45 -5.34 7.88 -19.69
N LEU A 46 -5.09 6.95 -20.62
CA LEU A 46 -4.48 5.66 -20.32
C LEU A 46 -3.06 5.84 -19.79
N ALA A 47 -2.22 6.63 -20.46
CA ALA A 47 -0.85 6.89 -20.00
C ALA A 47 -0.81 7.54 -18.60
N LEU A 48 -1.74 8.47 -18.34
CA LEU A 48 -1.85 9.10 -17.02
C LEU A 48 -2.36 8.09 -15.96
N SER A 49 -3.35 7.27 -16.29
CA SER A 49 -3.85 6.21 -15.41
C SER A 49 -2.75 5.22 -15.05
N ASP A 50 -1.96 4.78 -16.02
CA ASP A 50 -0.84 3.86 -15.81
C ASP A 50 0.19 4.47 -14.88
N TYR A 51 0.58 5.72 -15.15
CA TYR A 51 1.51 6.45 -14.29
C TYR A 51 0.97 6.62 -12.86
N LEU A 52 -0.31 6.94 -12.68
CA LEU A 52 -0.94 7.08 -11.37
C LEU A 52 -1.05 5.75 -10.63
N THR A 53 -1.35 4.68 -11.36
CA THR A 53 -1.42 3.31 -10.83
C THR A 53 -0.06 2.89 -10.34
N ASP A 54 0.97 3.06 -11.15
CA ASP A 54 2.34 2.82 -10.70
C ASP A 54 2.63 3.66 -9.46
N LEU A 55 2.26 4.95 -9.44
CA LEU A 55 2.62 5.87 -8.35
C LEU A 55 2.05 5.44 -7.02
N PHE A 56 0.88 4.83 -7.02
CA PHE A 56 0.20 4.40 -5.82
C PHE A 56 0.43 2.94 -5.47
N ILE A 57 0.68 2.08 -6.47
CA ILE A 57 0.64 0.63 -6.34
C ILE A 57 2.00 -0.03 -6.59
N SER A 58 2.85 0.51 -7.49
CA SER A 58 4.13 -0.10 -7.88
C SER A 58 5.19 0.95 -8.25
N PRO A 59 5.78 1.66 -7.27
CA PRO A 59 6.67 2.78 -7.56
C PRO A 59 8.02 2.41 -8.11
N HIS A 60 8.41 1.12 -8.13
CA HIS A 60 9.71 0.69 -8.65
C HIS A 60 9.93 1.13 -10.10
N SER A 61 8.87 1.19 -10.92
CA SER A 61 8.94 1.66 -12.31
C SER A 61 9.12 3.17 -12.45
N ILE A 62 8.79 3.98 -11.44
CA ILE A 62 8.62 5.44 -11.55
C ILE A 62 9.72 6.22 -10.85
N LEU A 63 10.64 5.53 -10.19
CA LEU A 63 11.75 6.19 -9.52
C LEU A 63 12.60 6.98 -10.51
N GLU A 64 12.57 6.59 -11.78
CA GLU A 64 13.45 7.07 -12.85
C GLU A 64 12.77 8.02 -13.83
N TRP A 65 11.43 8.07 -13.90
CA TRP A 65 10.74 8.88 -14.91
C TRP A 65 9.54 9.67 -14.36
N ASP A 66 9.18 10.72 -15.09
CA ASP A 66 8.04 11.56 -14.78
C ASP A 66 7.07 11.61 -15.93
N GLY A 67 6.13 10.65 -15.93
CA GLY A 67 5.12 10.53 -16.97
C GLY A 67 4.29 11.79 -17.14
N ILE A 68 4.01 12.53 -16.08
CA ILE A 68 3.27 13.78 -16.19
C ILE A 68 4.12 14.85 -16.85
N THR A 69 5.38 15.01 -16.43
CA THR A 69 6.30 15.94 -17.09
C THR A 69 6.51 15.58 -18.57
N VAL A 70 6.66 14.29 -18.89
CA VAL A 70 6.80 13.80 -20.28
C VAL A 70 5.55 14.13 -21.10
N LEU A 71 4.36 13.84 -20.59
CA LEU A 71 3.10 14.17 -21.27
C LEU A 71 2.95 15.69 -21.46
N LEU A 72 3.36 16.50 -20.47
CA LEU A 72 3.33 17.95 -20.56
C LEU A 72 4.39 18.51 -21.52
N GLN A 73 5.53 17.84 -21.72
CA GLN A 73 6.60 18.27 -22.64
C GLN A 73 6.39 17.81 -24.08
N SER A 74 5.40 16.94 -24.33
CA SER A 74 5.06 16.44 -25.67
C SER A 74 4.38 17.53 -26.55
N THR A 75 3.48 17.13 -27.45
CA THR A 75 2.78 18.04 -28.36
C THR A 75 1.81 18.98 -27.62
N SER A 76 1.45 20.10 -28.26
CA SER A 76 0.49 21.06 -27.69
C SER A 76 -0.88 20.43 -27.40
N GLN A 77 -1.31 19.47 -28.22
CA GLN A 77 -2.58 18.74 -28.06
C GLN A 77 -2.54 17.81 -26.83
N ILE A 78 -1.52 16.96 -26.71
CA ILE A 78 -1.36 16.07 -25.55
C ILE A 78 -1.22 16.92 -24.28
N ARG A 79 -0.36 17.95 -24.27
CA ARG A 79 -0.23 18.88 -23.14
C ARG A 79 -1.57 19.48 -22.73
N SER A 80 -2.38 19.95 -23.69
CA SER A 80 -3.71 20.49 -23.39
C SER A 80 -4.65 19.43 -22.82
N CYS A 81 -4.58 18.19 -23.29
CA CYS A 81 -5.38 17.08 -22.77
C CYS A 81 -4.95 16.72 -21.34
N THR A 82 -3.64 16.60 -21.10
CA THR A 82 -3.07 16.33 -19.77
C THR A 82 -3.50 17.39 -18.76
N MET A 83 -3.40 18.68 -19.11
CA MET A 83 -3.83 19.75 -18.21
C MET A 83 -5.33 19.69 -17.89
N LYS A 84 -6.17 19.34 -18.87
CA LYS A 84 -7.62 19.13 -18.64
C LYS A 84 -7.86 17.94 -17.70
N LEU A 85 -7.19 16.82 -17.93
CA LEU A 85 -7.30 15.61 -17.10
C LEU A 85 -6.84 15.86 -15.66
N LEU A 86 -5.69 16.52 -15.47
CA LEU A 86 -5.20 16.93 -14.16
C LEU A 86 -6.18 17.90 -13.47
N GLY A 87 -6.80 18.80 -14.24
CA GLY A 87 -7.86 19.68 -13.74
C GLY A 87 -9.10 18.93 -13.22
N PHE A 88 -9.43 17.76 -13.78
CA PHE A 88 -10.50 16.91 -13.26
C PHE A 88 -10.13 16.21 -11.96
N LEU A 89 -8.86 15.86 -11.77
CA LEU A 89 -8.34 15.26 -10.52
C LEU A 89 -8.21 16.28 -9.40
N ASP A 90 -7.87 17.52 -9.75
CA ASP A 90 -7.56 18.56 -8.79
C ASP A 90 -8.22 19.89 -9.17
N LYS A 91 -9.56 19.91 -9.11
CA LYS A 91 -10.37 21.09 -9.47
C LYS A 91 -9.89 22.37 -8.78
N GLU A 92 -9.33 22.30 -7.57
CA GLU A 92 -9.07 23.49 -6.74
C GLU A 92 -7.71 24.16 -6.98
N THR A 93 -6.69 23.45 -7.49
CA THR A 93 -5.36 24.05 -7.76
C THR A 93 -5.26 24.77 -9.10
N PHE A 94 -6.14 24.46 -10.05
CA PHE A 94 -6.08 24.99 -11.41
C PHE A 94 -7.06 26.14 -11.72
N ILE A 95 -7.90 26.54 -10.74
CA ILE A 95 -8.96 27.56 -10.92
C ILE A 95 -8.44 29.01 -11.01
N ASN A 96 -7.15 29.29 -10.70
CA ASN A 96 -6.58 30.60 -10.98
C ASN A 96 -6.30 30.74 -12.50
N ASP A 97 -7.35 31.09 -13.24
CA ASP A 97 -7.39 31.11 -14.70
C ASP A 97 -6.46 32.16 -15.33
N LYS A 98 -6.01 33.14 -14.55
CA LYS A 98 -5.28 34.31 -15.04
C LYS A 98 -3.86 34.01 -15.54
N ASP A 99 -3.26 32.86 -15.23
CA ASP A 99 -1.90 32.56 -15.69
C ASP A 99 -1.68 31.07 -16.03
N ARG A 100 -1.52 30.76 -17.32
CA ARG A 100 -1.18 29.40 -17.80
C ARG A 100 0.18 28.92 -17.29
N VAL A 101 1.13 29.83 -17.08
CA VAL A 101 2.47 29.50 -16.57
C VAL A 101 2.42 29.09 -15.09
N SER A 102 1.60 29.79 -14.29
CA SER A 102 1.39 29.44 -12.87
C SER A 102 0.71 28.08 -12.69
N ARG A 103 -0.14 27.64 -13.63
CA ARG A 103 -0.78 26.32 -13.57
C ARG A 103 0.22 25.15 -13.62
N MET A 104 1.23 25.22 -14.50
CA MET A 104 2.28 24.18 -14.56
C MET A 104 3.22 24.24 -13.35
N ALA A 105 3.55 25.46 -12.89
CA ALA A 105 4.42 25.65 -11.71
C ALA A 105 3.80 25.09 -10.41
N ASN A 106 2.46 25.04 -10.31
CA ASN A 106 1.76 24.62 -9.10
C ASN A 106 1.61 23.09 -8.96
N TYR A 107 1.82 22.30 -10.02
CA TYR A 107 1.64 20.85 -9.98
C TYR A 107 2.89 20.09 -9.48
N PHE A 108 4.08 20.57 -9.84
CA PHE A 108 5.36 20.01 -9.39
C PHE A 108 5.52 19.91 -7.85
N PRO A 109 5.11 20.92 -7.05
CA PRO A 109 5.15 20.86 -5.60
C PRO A 109 4.30 19.75 -4.99
N VAL A 110 3.30 19.24 -5.69
CA VAL A 110 2.43 18.15 -5.21
C VAL A 110 3.00 16.78 -5.58
N LEU A 111 3.54 16.62 -6.78
CA LEU A 111 4.11 15.35 -7.23
C LEU A 111 5.36 14.93 -6.48
N SER A 112 6.27 15.88 -6.19
CA SER A 112 7.54 15.56 -5.54
C SER A 112 7.33 14.92 -4.15
N PRO A 113 6.50 15.49 -3.25
CA PRO A 113 6.14 14.84 -1.99
C PRO A 113 5.44 13.50 -2.16
N LEU A 114 4.55 13.35 -3.14
CA LEU A 114 3.87 12.06 -3.38
C LEU A 114 4.85 10.97 -3.83
N ARG A 115 5.84 11.30 -4.66
CA ARG A 115 6.91 10.38 -5.05
C ARG A 115 7.78 9.99 -3.86
N GLN A 116 8.11 10.95 -3.00
CA GLN A 116 8.85 10.67 -1.77
C GLN A 116 8.05 9.78 -0.82
N LEU A 117 6.75 10.03 -0.69
CA LEU A 117 5.85 9.20 0.10
C LEU A 117 5.73 7.78 -0.49
N SER A 118 5.68 7.67 -1.81
CA SER A 118 5.62 6.38 -2.50
C SER A 118 6.92 5.59 -2.33
N ARG A 119 8.08 6.23 -2.51
CA ARG A 119 9.39 5.66 -2.16
C ARG A 119 9.44 5.17 -0.71
N LEU A 120 8.96 5.99 0.22
CA LEU A 120 8.94 5.64 1.63
C LEU A 120 8.03 4.42 1.88
N ALA A 121 6.86 4.36 1.25
CA ALA A 121 5.89 3.28 1.45
C ALA A 121 6.39 1.91 0.95
N TYR A 122 7.22 1.88 -0.09
CA TYR A 122 7.66 0.64 -0.72
C TYR A 122 9.09 0.26 -0.36
N CYS A 123 10.02 1.20 -0.38
CA CYS A 123 11.44 0.91 -0.15
C CYS A 123 11.76 0.85 1.35
N THR A 124 11.27 1.83 2.12
CA THR A 124 11.63 1.99 3.54
C THR A 124 10.41 2.23 4.44
N PRO A 125 9.39 1.35 4.42
CA PRO A 125 8.11 1.59 5.09
C PRO A 125 8.25 1.81 6.61
N GLN A 126 9.26 1.23 7.25
CA GLN A 126 9.54 1.40 8.67
C GLN A 126 9.87 2.85 9.03
N ALA A 127 10.59 3.57 8.15
CA ALA A 127 11.01 4.94 8.38
C ALA A 127 9.82 5.92 8.48
N ALA A 128 8.64 5.56 7.98
CA ALA A 128 7.42 6.35 8.17
C ALA A 128 6.94 6.40 9.63
N PHE A 129 7.28 5.37 10.42
CA PHE A 129 6.73 5.16 11.76
C PHE A 129 7.79 5.17 12.87
N THR A 130 9.09 5.07 12.54
CA THR A 130 10.19 5.12 13.51
C THR A 130 10.79 6.51 13.60
N PRO A 131 11.00 7.07 14.82
CA PRO A 131 11.75 8.30 14.99
C PRO A 131 13.25 8.10 14.69
N PRO A 132 13.94 9.10 14.11
CA PRO A 132 13.39 10.36 13.62
C PRO A 132 12.64 10.19 12.28
N LYS A 133 11.48 10.85 12.16
CA LYS A 133 10.69 10.80 10.92
C LYS A 133 11.36 11.63 9.81
N PRO A 134 11.23 11.22 8.53
CA PRO A 134 11.68 12.03 7.40
C PRO A 134 11.03 13.42 7.41
N LYS A 135 11.84 14.48 7.22
CA LYS A 135 11.39 15.89 7.26
C LYS A 135 10.26 16.21 6.28
N PHE A 136 10.21 15.53 5.14
CA PHE A 136 9.17 15.78 4.13
C PHE A 136 7.77 15.37 4.59
N LEU A 137 7.65 14.50 5.60
CA LEU A 137 6.35 14.16 6.20
C LEU A 137 5.74 15.32 6.99
N ASP A 138 6.57 16.29 7.40
CA ASP A 138 6.11 17.51 8.06
C ASP A 138 5.60 18.57 7.06
N ASP A 139 5.79 18.34 5.76
CA ASP A 139 5.26 19.21 4.71
C ASP A 139 3.74 19.30 4.83
N ARG A 140 3.22 20.53 4.75
CA ARG A 140 1.78 20.80 4.80
C ARG A 140 1.04 20.03 3.72
N ALA A 141 1.63 19.88 2.53
CA ALA A 141 1.03 19.15 1.42
C ALA A 141 0.76 17.67 1.75
N ILE A 142 1.58 17.06 2.61
CA ILE A 142 1.42 15.66 3.04
C ILE A 142 0.56 15.57 4.30
N ARG A 143 0.83 16.42 5.30
CA ARG A 143 0.18 16.37 6.60
C ARG A 143 -1.29 16.78 6.56
N ARG A 144 -1.63 17.76 5.72
CA ARG A 144 -2.98 18.30 5.56
C ARG A 144 -3.22 18.63 4.09
N PRO A 145 -3.37 17.62 3.24
CA PRO A 145 -3.56 17.85 1.82
C PRO A 145 -4.92 18.53 1.63
N ILE A 146 -4.90 19.73 1.04
CA ILE A 146 -6.12 20.51 0.78
C ILE A 146 -6.90 19.83 -0.35
N THR A 147 -6.16 19.38 -1.36
CA THR A 147 -6.72 18.83 -2.59
C THR A 147 -7.06 17.35 -2.46
N ARG A 148 -8.06 16.90 -3.22
CA ARG A 148 -8.61 15.53 -3.14
C ARG A 148 -7.60 14.48 -3.57
N PHE A 149 -6.91 14.72 -4.68
CA PHE A 149 -5.98 13.76 -5.25
C PHE A 149 -4.81 13.39 -4.30
N PRO A 150 -4.11 14.35 -3.68
CA PRO A 150 -3.08 14.03 -2.68
C PRO A 150 -3.64 13.42 -1.39
N ARG A 151 -4.89 13.72 -1.00
CA ARG A 151 -5.57 13.02 0.11
C ARG A 151 -5.77 11.54 -0.22
N MET A 152 -6.29 11.23 -1.40
CA MET A 152 -6.44 9.85 -1.88
C MET A 152 -5.08 9.13 -1.97
N ALA A 153 -4.09 9.76 -2.60
CA ALA A 153 -2.73 9.24 -2.72
C ALA A 153 -2.09 8.95 -1.36
N GLY A 154 -2.17 9.93 -0.44
CA GLY A 154 -1.64 9.81 0.91
C GLY A 154 -2.32 8.68 1.68
N PHE A 155 -3.64 8.53 1.55
CA PHE A 155 -4.38 7.42 2.14
C PHE A 155 -3.86 6.06 1.66
N VAL A 156 -3.74 5.86 0.34
CA VAL A 156 -3.27 4.58 -0.24
C VAL A 156 -1.84 4.29 0.21
N LEU A 157 -0.92 5.24 0.01
CA LEU A 157 0.50 5.04 0.29
C LEU A 157 0.80 4.83 1.78
N GLN A 158 0.13 5.56 2.69
CA GLN A 158 0.33 5.38 4.12
C GLN A 158 -0.20 4.04 4.61
N ASN A 159 -1.37 3.60 4.13
CA ASN A 159 -1.91 2.30 4.51
C ASN A 159 -1.09 1.15 3.91
N PHE A 160 -0.56 1.33 2.70
CA PHE A 160 0.40 0.39 2.12
C PHE A 160 1.67 0.30 2.98
N ALA A 161 2.26 1.43 3.36
CA ALA A 161 3.42 1.45 4.25
C ALA A 161 3.15 0.71 5.58
N ARG A 162 1.99 0.96 6.20
CA ARG A 162 1.57 0.25 7.43
C ARG A 162 1.46 -1.25 7.21
N THR A 163 0.83 -1.65 6.11
CA THR A 163 0.68 -3.06 5.72
C THR A 163 2.06 -3.71 5.57
N GLN A 164 2.99 -3.06 4.87
CA GLN A 164 4.35 -3.58 4.68
C GLN A 164 5.13 -3.69 5.98
N VAL A 165 5.05 -2.70 6.88
CA VAL A 165 5.69 -2.79 8.21
C VAL A 165 5.11 -3.95 9.02
N PHE A 166 3.78 -4.11 9.00
CA PHE A 166 3.12 -5.21 9.69
C PHE A 166 3.62 -6.56 9.20
N VAL A 167 3.62 -6.72 7.89
CA VAL A 167 4.01 -7.93 7.21
C VAL A 167 5.51 -8.24 7.44
N LYS A 168 6.41 -7.24 7.41
CA LYS A 168 7.86 -7.45 7.63
C LYS A 168 8.25 -7.72 9.08
N ARG A 169 7.66 -7.04 10.06
CA ARG A 169 8.02 -7.21 11.48
C ARG A 169 7.45 -8.48 12.10
N GLY A 170 6.57 -9.17 11.37
CA GLY A 170 5.66 -10.14 11.97
C GLY A 170 4.80 -9.48 13.06
N MET A 171 3.96 -10.28 13.69
CA MET A 171 2.93 -9.73 14.59
C MET A 171 3.42 -9.48 16.02
N ARG A 172 4.74 -9.59 16.27
CA ARG A 172 5.37 -9.40 17.59
C ARG A 172 5.28 -7.97 18.12
N CYS A 173 5.27 -6.97 17.24
CA CYS A 173 5.51 -5.57 17.66
C CYS A 173 4.27 -4.68 17.67
N ILE A 174 3.07 -5.24 17.52
CA ILE A 174 1.99 -4.44 16.97
C ILE A 174 0.86 -4.22 17.98
N ARG A 175 1.04 -3.18 18.78
CA ARG A 175 -0.03 -2.24 19.13
C ARG A 175 -0.45 -1.46 17.87
N ILE A 176 -0.99 -2.11 16.83
CA ILE A 176 -1.76 -1.40 15.79
C ILE A 176 -3.10 -1.11 16.44
N ARG A 177 -3.14 -0.08 17.27
CA ARG A 177 -4.41 0.60 17.59
C ARG A 177 -4.82 1.54 16.46
N GLU A 178 -3.92 1.86 15.53
CA GLU A 178 -4.23 2.60 14.31
C GLU A 178 -4.61 1.62 13.20
N ALA A 179 -5.86 1.17 13.19
CA ALA A 179 -6.38 0.25 12.19
C ALA A 179 -5.93 0.66 10.77
N THR A 180 -5.30 -0.28 10.06
CA THR A 180 -4.97 -0.07 8.63
C THR A 180 -6.28 -0.21 7.86
N TYR A 181 -6.58 0.76 7.01
CA TYR A 181 -7.85 0.88 6.28
C TYR A 181 -9.09 0.99 7.18
N VAL A 182 -9.11 2.01 8.06
CA VAL A 182 -10.28 2.32 8.90
C VAL A 182 -11.49 2.68 8.03
N LEU A 183 -12.69 2.27 8.44
CA LEU A 183 -13.92 2.54 7.70
C LEU A 183 -14.16 4.04 7.46
N GLU A 184 -13.91 4.91 8.44
CA GLU A 184 -14.06 6.36 8.26
C GLU A 184 -13.11 6.92 7.19
N GLN A 185 -11.89 6.38 7.12
CA GLN A 185 -10.91 6.80 6.11
C GLN A 185 -11.28 6.28 4.73
N LEU A 186 -11.81 5.05 4.63
CA LEU A 186 -12.35 4.50 3.37
C LEU A 186 -13.54 5.29 2.86
N ARG A 187 -14.43 5.77 3.75
CA ARG A 187 -15.53 6.67 3.38
C ARG A 187 -15.00 7.98 2.81
N THR A 188 -14.05 8.61 3.51
CA THR A 188 -13.39 9.82 3.02
C THR A 188 -12.74 9.62 1.65
N PHE A 189 -12.03 8.50 1.45
CA PHE A 189 -11.44 8.14 0.16
C PHE A 189 -12.50 7.99 -0.93
N ARG A 190 -13.61 7.29 -0.64
CA ARG A 190 -14.73 7.14 -1.57
C ARG A 190 -15.35 8.48 -1.94
N ASP A 191 -15.54 9.37 -0.99
CA ASP A 191 -16.13 10.68 -1.25
C ASP A 191 -15.21 11.52 -2.14
N ASP A 192 -13.89 11.48 -1.89
CA ASP A 192 -12.89 12.13 -2.73
C ASP A 192 -12.84 11.52 -4.15
N TYR A 193 -12.93 10.19 -4.28
CA TYR A 193 -13.02 9.48 -5.56
C TYR A 193 -14.30 9.84 -6.32
N MET A 194 -15.45 9.83 -5.65
CA MET A 194 -16.74 10.13 -6.25
C MET A 194 -16.87 11.59 -6.71
N ALA A 195 -16.12 12.50 -6.09
CA ALA A 195 -16.05 13.90 -6.50
C ALA A 195 -15.25 14.14 -7.80
N VAL A 196 -14.42 13.17 -8.23
CA VAL A 196 -13.79 13.19 -9.55
C VAL A 196 -14.88 13.04 -10.62
N HIS A 197 -14.75 13.80 -11.70
CA HIS A 197 -15.78 13.85 -12.74
C HIS A 197 -16.03 12.46 -13.34
N ALA A 198 -17.30 12.03 -13.35
CA ALA A 198 -17.69 10.65 -13.68
C ALA A 198 -17.13 10.14 -15.02
N VAL A 199 -17.10 11.01 -16.05
CA VAL A 199 -16.59 10.68 -17.40
C VAL A 199 -15.13 10.20 -17.40
N VAL A 200 -14.28 10.75 -16.52
CA VAL A 200 -12.84 10.41 -16.50
C VAL A 200 -12.44 9.59 -15.29
N ARG A 201 -13.30 9.50 -14.28
CA ARG A 201 -13.02 8.86 -12.99
C ARG A 201 -12.62 7.39 -13.15
N GLY A 202 -13.40 6.62 -13.90
CA GLY A 202 -13.10 5.22 -14.17
C GLY A 202 -11.81 5.06 -14.98
N ALA A 203 -11.63 5.88 -16.02
CA ALA A 203 -10.48 5.79 -16.90
C ALA A 203 -9.16 6.21 -16.23
N LEU A 204 -9.18 7.18 -15.29
CA LEU A 204 -7.98 7.67 -14.61
C LEU A 204 -7.63 6.93 -13.32
N LEU A 205 -8.65 6.51 -12.56
CA LEU A 205 -8.49 5.98 -11.20
C LEU A 205 -9.09 4.58 -11.03
N GLY A 206 -9.72 4.02 -12.06
CA GLY A 206 -10.35 2.69 -11.98
C GLY A 206 -9.36 1.62 -11.55
N ARG A 207 -8.18 1.55 -12.18
CA ARG A 207 -7.13 0.60 -11.82
C ARG A 207 -6.59 0.81 -10.42
N VAL A 208 -6.43 2.06 -9.98
CA VAL A 208 -6.03 2.38 -8.60
C VAL A 208 -7.03 1.82 -7.60
N VAL A 209 -8.32 2.02 -7.87
CA VAL A 209 -9.41 1.55 -6.99
C VAL A 209 -9.49 0.03 -6.99
N GLU A 210 -9.42 -0.60 -8.16
CA GLU A 210 -9.40 -2.05 -8.32
C GLU A 210 -8.27 -2.66 -7.49
N GLN A 211 -7.04 -2.18 -7.68
CA GLN A 211 -5.87 -2.62 -6.92
C GLN A 211 -5.99 -2.34 -5.41
N LEU A 212 -6.55 -1.20 -5.02
CA LEU A 212 -6.82 -0.90 -3.62
C LEU A 212 -7.80 -1.90 -3.01
N VAL A 213 -8.88 -2.24 -3.72
CA VAL A 213 -9.90 -3.22 -3.29
C VAL A 213 -9.32 -4.61 -3.17
N GLU A 214 -8.49 -5.02 -4.13
CA GLU A 214 -7.73 -6.27 -4.08
C GLU A 214 -6.85 -6.34 -2.82
N ARG A 215 -6.03 -5.30 -2.59
CA ARG A 215 -5.14 -5.21 -1.42
C ARG A 215 -5.90 -5.18 -0.10
N LEU A 216 -7.02 -4.47 -0.05
CA LEU A 216 -7.94 -4.46 1.07
C LEU A 216 -8.46 -5.87 1.36
N GLY A 217 -8.90 -6.59 0.33
CA GLY A 217 -9.40 -7.95 0.47
C GLY A 217 -8.35 -8.92 1.02
N VAL A 218 -7.13 -8.86 0.49
CA VAL A 218 -5.99 -9.66 0.99
C VAL A 218 -5.68 -9.32 2.44
N TRP A 219 -5.59 -8.03 2.77
CA TRP A 219 -5.32 -7.57 4.13
C TRP A 219 -6.36 -8.05 5.14
N GLN A 220 -7.65 -7.95 4.80
CA GLN A 220 -8.73 -8.40 5.66
C GLN A 220 -8.67 -9.92 5.88
N ARG A 221 -8.35 -10.71 4.85
CA ARG A 221 -8.14 -12.17 4.98
C ARG A 221 -6.99 -12.47 5.94
N MET A 222 -5.85 -11.80 5.77
CA MET A 222 -4.69 -11.95 6.64
C MET A 222 -5.03 -11.63 8.10
N LEU A 223 -5.77 -10.55 8.34
CA LEU A 223 -6.22 -10.17 9.68
C LEU A 223 -7.18 -11.21 10.28
N ALA A 224 -8.12 -11.74 9.49
CA ALA A 224 -9.05 -12.77 9.95
C ALA A 224 -8.33 -14.08 10.31
N ILE A 225 -7.37 -14.50 9.49
CA ILE A 225 -6.51 -15.66 9.77
C ILE A 225 -5.75 -15.42 11.07
N GLU A 226 -5.15 -14.25 11.25
CA GLU A 226 -4.41 -13.95 12.48
C GLU A 226 -5.30 -13.97 13.74
N LEU A 227 -6.44 -13.28 13.70
CA LEU A 227 -7.37 -13.25 14.82
C LEU A 227 -7.88 -14.65 15.17
N THR A 228 -7.92 -15.53 14.17
CA THR A 228 -8.27 -16.94 14.35
C THR A 228 -7.11 -17.73 14.93
N VAL A 229 -5.87 -17.59 14.42
CA VAL A 229 -4.71 -18.41 14.78
C VAL A 229 -4.08 -18.01 16.11
N ARG A 230 -3.96 -16.71 16.38
CA ARG A 230 -3.25 -16.16 17.56
C ARG A 230 -3.74 -16.74 18.91
N PRO A 231 -5.06 -16.79 19.20
CA PRO A 231 -5.54 -17.33 20.47
C PRO A 231 -5.13 -18.79 20.67
N PHE A 232 -5.13 -19.59 19.61
CA PHE A 232 -4.68 -20.98 19.69
C PHE A 232 -3.19 -21.05 19.99
N PHE A 233 -2.36 -20.25 19.31
CA PHE A 233 -0.93 -20.21 19.61
C PHE A 233 -0.67 -19.88 21.08
N GLN A 234 -1.38 -18.89 21.62
CA GLN A 234 -1.28 -18.54 23.04
C GLN A 234 -1.69 -19.70 23.97
N GLN A 235 -2.77 -20.41 23.65
CA GLN A 235 -3.19 -21.60 24.40
C GLN A 235 -2.16 -22.72 24.34
N ILE A 236 -1.57 -22.97 23.17
CA ILE A 236 -0.59 -24.03 22.99
C ILE A 236 0.68 -23.72 23.78
N SER A 237 1.23 -22.52 23.62
CA SER A 237 2.42 -22.12 24.35
C SER A 237 2.20 -22.21 25.86
N PHE A 238 1.01 -21.84 26.33
CA PHE A 238 0.61 -22.01 27.73
C PHE A 238 0.55 -23.48 28.17
N ILE A 239 -0.03 -24.38 27.35
CA ILE A 239 -0.09 -25.81 27.63
C ILE A 239 1.32 -26.43 27.66
N GLU A 240 2.21 -26.04 26.74
CA GLU A 240 3.58 -26.52 26.74
C GLU A 240 4.37 -26.04 27.94
N GLU A 241 4.19 -24.78 28.35
CA GLU A 241 4.81 -24.23 29.57
C GLU A 241 4.34 -24.99 30.82
N LEU A 242 3.02 -25.26 30.93
CA LEU A 242 2.47 -26.11 31.99
C LEU A 242 3.07 -27.51 31.98
N ARG A 243 3.16 -28.15 30.81
CA ARG A 243 3.73 -29.49 30.67
C ARG A 243 5.20 -29.50 31.10
N HIS A 244 5.99 -28.53 30.64
CA HIS A 244 7.39 -28.42 31.00
C HIS A 244 7.58 -28.22 32.51
N MET A 245 6.75 -27.41 33.16
CA MET A 245 6.77 -27.28 34.63
C MET A 245 6.42 -28.59 35.34
N LEU A 246 5.41 -29.32 34.84
CA LEU A 246 5.04 -30.64 35.39
C LEU A 246 6.18 -31.66 35.23
N ASP A 247 6.80 -31.71 34.06
CA ASP A 247 7.93 -32.61 33.75
C ASP A 247 9.15 -32.30 34.66
N LEU A 248 9.34 -31.02 35.03
CA LEU A 248 10.37 -30.59 35.97
C LEU A 248 9.94 -30.65 37.45
N ALA A 249 8.74 -31.15 37.76
CA ALA A 249 8.14 -31.14 39.10
C ALA A 249 8.13 -29.75 39.78
N GLN A 250 8.06 -28.69 38.98
CA GLN A 250 7.98 -27.32 39.48
C GLN A 250 6.55 -26.99 39.94
N PRO A 251 6.37 -26.21 41.02
CA PRO A 251 5.05 -25.80 41.46
C PRO A 251 4.41 -24.88 40.41
N ILE A 252 3.21 -25.25 39.95
CA ILE A 252 2.46 -24.46 38.98
C ILE A 252 1.98 -23.16 39.66
N PRO A 253 2.30 -21.97 39.12
CA PRO A 253 1.82 -20.72 39.68
C PRO A 253 0.28 -20.65 39.66
N PRO A 254 -0.37 -20.16 40.75
CA PRO A 254 -1.84 -20.09 40.83
C PRO A 254 -2.49 -19.27 39.70
N HIS A 255 -1.78 -18.26 39.19
CA HIS A 255 -2.26 -17.42 38.09
C HIS A 255 -2.34 -18.19 36.76
N MET A 256 -1.51 -19.22 36.54
CA MET A 256 -1.60 -20.05 35.34
C MET A 256 -2.87 -20.92 35.39
N LEU A 257 -3.18 -21.51 36.54
CA LEU A 257 -4.41 -22.30 36.73
C LEU A 257 -5.70 -21.47 36.57
N ALA A 258 -5.64 -20.16 36.84
CA ALA A 258 -6.75 -19.23 36.66
C ALA A 258 -6.91 -18.74 35.21
N THR A 259 -5.93 -18.98 34.33
CA THR A 259 -5.95 -18.48 32.95
C THR A 259 -6.62 -19.47 32.01
N THR A 260 -7.95 -19.53 32.01
CA THR A 260 -8.66 -20.08 30.84
C THR A 260 -8.61 -19.00 29.76
N VAL A 261 -7.80 -19.15 28.72
CA VAL A 261 -7.90 -18.28 27.53
C VAL A 261 -9.20 -18.67 26.82
N PRO A 262 -10.30 -17.90 26.94
CA PRO A 262 -11.52 -18.28 26.26
C PRO A 262 -11.27 -18.24 24.76
N PHE A 263 -11.80 -19.22 24.02
CA PHE A 263 -11.87 -19.10 22.57
C PHE A 263 -12.61 -17.81 22.24
N PRO A 264 -12.09 -16.96 21.33
CA PRO A 264 -12.85 -15.82 20.90
C PRO A 264 -14.19 -16.33 20.36
N PRO A 265 -15.33 -15.75 20.79
CA PRO A 265 -16.62 -16.21 20.32
C PRO A 265 -16.66 -16.11 18.80
N GLN A 266 -17.17 -17.16 18.14
CA GLN A 266 -17.30 -17.26 16.67
C GLN A 266 -18.04 -16.05 16.05
N SER A 267 -18.75 -15.27 16.87
CA SER A 267 -19.46 -14.04 16.51
C SER A 267 -18.57 -12.85 16.11
N GLN A 268 -17.23 -12.95 16.16
CA GLN A 268 -16.32 -11.90 15.64
C GLN A 268 -15.94 -12.08 14.16
N ILE A 269 -16.06 -13.30 13.61
CA ILE A 269 -15.87 -13.61 12.18
C ILE A 269 -16.90 -12.91 11.25
N PRO A 270 -18.17 -12.66 11.64
CA PRO A 270 -19.15 -11.92 10.83
C PRO A 270 -18.76 -10.47 10.48
N ALA A 271 -17.93 -9.80 11.26
CA ALA A 271 -17.48 -8.44 10.95
C ALA A 271 -16.64 -8.39 9.66
N TYR A 272 -15.87 -9.45 9.40
CA TYR A 272 -15.06 -9.61 8.20
C TYR A 272 -15.92 -9.80 6.94
N VAL A 273 -16.97 -10.63 7.02
CA VAL A 273 -17.93 -10.82 5.91
C VAL A 273 -18.62 -9.51 5.58
N ARG A 274 -19.00 -8.72 6.59
CA ARG A 274 -19.64 -7.40 6.38
C ARG A 274 -18.72 -6.37 5.73
N ILE A 275 -17.43 -6.32 6.07
CA ILE A 275 -16.49 -5.40 5.43
C ILE A 275 -16.26 -5.82 3.98
N HIS A 276 -16.17 -7.12 3.69
CA HIS A 276 -16.06 -7.61 2.31
C HIS A 276 -17.30 -7.32 1.47
N GLU A 277 -18.50 -7.59 1.98
CA GLU A 277 -19.77 -7.25 1.33
C GLU A 277 -19.93 -5.75 1.15
N MET A 278 -19.48 -4.96 2.15
CA MET A 278 -19.39 -3.52 2.00
C MET A 278 -18.42 -3.14 0.89
N LEU A 279 -17.20 -3.68 0.84
CA LEU A 279 -16.22 -3.30 -0.17
C LEU A 279 -16.68 -3.67 -1.59
N SER A 280 -17.27 -4.86 -1.78
CA SER A 280 -17.86 -5.23 -3.07
C SER A 280 -19.03 -4.34 -3.46
N THR A 281 -19.87 -3.92 -2.49
CA THR A 281 -20.98 -2.99 -2.74
C THR A 281 -20.50 -1.55 -2.91
N PHE A 282 -19.43 -1.15 -2.21
CA PHE A 282 -18.88 0.20 -2.18
C PHE A 282 -18.13 0.55 -3.46
N PHE A 283 -17.48 -0.45 -4.07
CA PHE A 283 -16.64 -0.29 -5.25
C PHE A 283 -17.15 -1.06 -6.47
N GLU A 284 -18.30 -1.73 -6.38
CA GLU A 284 -18.92 -2.48 -7.48
C GLU A 284 -18.02 -3.62 -8.04
N VAL A 285 -17.13 -4.17 -7.22
CA VAL A 285 -16.21 -5.25 -7.60
C VAL A 285 -16.79 -6.61 -7.23
N GLU A 286 -16.83 -7.55 -8.19
CA GLU A 286 -17.31 -8.91 -7.93
C GLU A 286 -16.36 -9.71 -7.03
N ARG A 287 -16.91 -10.41 -6.04
CA ARG A 287 -16.16 -11.17 -5.03
C ARG A 287 -15.17 -12.20 -5.60
N LYS A 288 -15.46 -12.77 -6.78
CA LYS A 288 -14.63 -13.80 -7.42
C LYS A 288 -13.34 -13.26 -8.02
N GLN A 289 -13.21 -11.95 -8.17
CA GLN A 289 -12.05 -11.31 -8.81
C GLN A 289 -10.93 -10.99 -7.82
N LEU A 290 -11.13 -11.20 -6.52
CA LEU A 290 -10.14 -10.83 -5.52
C LEU A 290 -8.99 -11.84 -5.47
N PRO A 291 -7.73 -11.37 -5.48
CA PRO A 291 -6.57 -12.25 -5.46
C PRO A 291 -6.52 -13.09 -4.19
N SER A 292 -5.95 -14.26 -4.36
CA SER A 292 -5.61 -15.20 -3.30
C SER A 292 -4.55 -14.61 -2.37
N VAL A 293 -4.62 -14.93 -1.06
CA VAL A 293 -3.51 -14.64 -0.15
C VAL A 293 -2.35 -15.54 -0.56
N THR A 294 -1.13 -15.02 -0.69
CA THR A 294 0.05 -15.79 -1.11
C THR A 294 0.67 -16.61 0.03
N LYS A 295 1.45 -17.67 -0.30
CA LYS A 295 2.25 -18.42 0.68
C LYS A 295 3.15 -17.48 1.52
N GLU A 296 3.79 -16.51 0.87
CA GLU A 296 4.65 -15.54 1.54
C GLU A 296 3.88 -14.69 2.56
N GLU A 297 2.73 -14.14 2.19
CA GLU A 297 1.87 -13.36 3.09
C GLU A 297 1.38 -14.20 4.27
N LEU A 298 1.00 -15.46 4.04
CA LEU A 298 0.61 -16.40 5.08
C LEU A 298 1.76 -16.70 6.06
N GLY A 299 2.96 -16.98 5.54
CA GLY A 299 4.14 -17.24 6.37
C GLY A 299 4.47 -16.06 7.29
N ARG A 300 4.29 -14.84 6.80
CA ARG A 300 4.52 -13.59 7.54
C ARG A 300 3.48 -13.33 8.64
N VAL A 301 2.26 -13.87 8.52
CA VAL A 301 1.27 -13.91 9.62
C VAL A 301 1.39 -15.16 10.50
N TRP A 302 2.60 -15.74 10.59
CA TRP A 302 2.91 -16.84 11.51
C TRP A 302 2.14 -18.12 11.24
N PHE A 303 1.31 -18.16 10.21
CA PHE A 303 0.43 -19.28 9.92
C PHE A 303 1.23 -20.57 9.79
N PHE A 304 2.25 -20.58 8.94
CA PHE A 304 3.08 -21.78 8.74
C PHE A 304 3.96 -22.12 9.94
N THR A 305 4.46 -21.14 10.67
CA THR A 305 5.20 -21.37 11.92
C THR A 305 4.31 -22.03 12.98
N THR A 306 3.07 -21.54 13.12
CA THR A 306 2.08 -22.11 14.04
C THR A 306 1.68 -23.50 13.60
N LEU A 307 1.42 -23.74 12.31
CA LEU A 307 1.12 -25.09 11.79
C LEU A 307 2.27 -26.08 12.04
N ARG A 308 3.52 -25.64 11.84
CA ARG A 308 4.69 -26.50 12.07
C ARG A 308 4.86 -26.84 13.54
N TYR A 309 4.81 -25.83 14.42
CA TYR A 309 4.86 -26.02 15.86
C TYR A 309 3.74 -26.95 16.35
N LEU A 310 2.54 -26.76 15.78
CA LEU A 310 1.40 -27.63 16.00
C LEU A 310 1.65 -29.08 15.52
N ARG A 311 2.26 -29.28 14.35
CA ARG A 311 2.54 -30.61 13.78
C ARG A 311 3.66 -31.34 14.54
N SER A 312 4.64 -30.61 15.09
CA SER A 312 5.74 -31.19 15.88
C SER A 312 5.37 -31.49 17.33
N GLY A 313 4.16 -31.14 17.77
CA GLY A 313 3.72 -31.35 19.15
C GLY A 313 3.58 -32.84 19.51
N PRO A 314 3.77 -33.24 20.78
CA PRO A 314 4.10 -34.63 21.11
C PRO A 314 2.91 -35.59 21.26
N SER A 315 1.71 -35.29 20.75
CA SER A 315 0.52 -36.16 20.93
C SER A 315 -0.39 -36.24 19.69
N GLY A 316 -0.95 -37.44 19.45
CA GLY A 316 -1.90 -37.67 18.34
C GLY A 316 -3.21 -36.88 18.45
N GLU A 317 -3.63 -36.53 19.67
CA GLU A 317 -4.81 -35.66 19.90
C GLU A 317 -4.61 -34.25 19.37
N PHE A 318 -3.36 -33.78 19.39
CA PHE A 318 -2.99 -32.46 18.90
C PHE A 318 -3.08 -32.36 17.38
N GLY A 319 -2.73 -33.44 16.68
CA GLY A 319 -2.95 -33.58 15.24
C GLY A 319 -4.44 -33.53 14.86
N ALA A 320 -5.32 -34.13 15.68
CA ALA A 320 -6.77 -34.06 15.46
C ALA A 320 -7.32 -32.65 15.69
N LEU A 321 -6.86 -31.94 16.73
CA LEU A 321 -7.23 -30.56 17.02
C LEU A 321 -6.76 -29.60 15.92
N LEU A 322 -5.53 -29.79 15.44
CA LEU A 322 -4.96 -29.07 14.29
C LEU A 322 -5.81 -29.29 13.03
N SER A 323 -6.15 -30.54 12.72
CA SER A 323 -6.98 -30.86 11.55
C SER A 323 -8.37 -30.21 11.67
N LYS A 324 -8.96 -30.20 12.88
CA LYS A 324 -10.23 -29.52 13.14
C LYS A 324 -10.13 -28.00 12.97
N LEU A 325 -9.08 -27.38 13.49
CA LEU A 325 -8.83 -25.94 13.35
C LEU A 325 -8.63 -25.54 11.89
N LEU A 326 -7.82 -26.30 11.17
CA LEU A 326 -7.61 -26.11 9.73
C LEU A 326 -8.92 -26.23 8.97
N ARG A 327 -9.72 -27.27 9.20
CA ARG A 327 -10.98 -27.51 8.48
C ARG A 327 -12.11 -26.55 8.85
N CYS A 328 -12.27 -26.23 10.14
CA CYS A 328 -13.44 -25.51 10.63
C CYS A 328 -13.24 -24.00 10.74
N CYS A 329 -12.02 -23.54 11.01
CA CYS A 329 -11.77 -22.13 11.29
C CYS A 329 -11.01 -21.44 10.16
N ILE A 330 -10.07 -22.15 9.53
CA ILE A 330 -9.14 -21.55 8.57
C ILE A 330 -9.54 -21.81 7.12
N ARG A 331 -9.83 -23.07 6.75
CA ARG A 331 -10.27 -23.47 5.40
C ARG A 331 -11.44 -22.65 4.87
N PRO A 332 -12.45 -22.24 5.67
CA PRO A 332 -13.53 -21.38 5.19
C PRO A 332 -13.09 -19.98 4.74
N LEU A 333 -11.95 -19.48 5.24
CA LEU A 333 -11.39 -18.17 4.89
C LEU A 333 -10.74 -18.15 3.50
N PHE A 334 -10.49 -19.33 2.92
CA PHE A 334 -9.89 -19.51 1.61
C PHE A 334 -10.94 -19.80 0.53
N SER A 335 -10.70 -19.30 -0.67
CA SER A 335 -11.49 -19.67 -1.86
C SER A 335 -11.33 -21.17 -2.17
N PRO A 336 -12.23 -21.79 -2.96
CA PRO A 336 -12.07 -23.18 -3.37
C PRO A 336 -10.70 -23.48 -4.01
N ASP A 337 -10.22 -22.58 -4.88
CA ASP A 337 -8.93 -22.71 -5.56
C ASP A 337 -7.76 -22.60 -4.58
N ASP A 338 -7.85 -21.66 -3.63
CA ASP A 338 -6.87 -21.50 -2.55
C ASP A 338 -6.83 -22.75 -1.66
N ARG A 339 -8.00 -23.37 -1.42
CA ARG A 339 -8.06 -24.57 -0.58
C ARG A 339 -7.29 -25.73 -1.21
N ALA A 340 -7.34 -25.87 -2.53
CA ALA A 340 -6.55 -26.88 -3.23
C ALA A 340 -5.05 -26.58 -3.13
N LEU A 341 -4.65 -25.31 -3.19
CA LEU A 341 -3.25 -24.88 -3.07
C LEU A 341 -2.65 -25.07 -1.68
N TYR A 342 -3.45 -24.91 -0.62
CA TYR A 342 -2.97 -24.86 0.77
C TYR A 342 -3.34 -26.07 1.63
N PHE A 343 -4.36 -26.83 1.24
CA PHE A 343 -4.93 -27.93 2.03
C PHE A 343 -5.13 -29.19 1.20
N ASP A 344 -4.32 -29.40 0.15
CA ASP A 344 -4.31 -30.68 -0.54
C ASP A 344 -4.05 -31.81 0.48
N GLU A 345 -4.75 -32.94 0.35
CA GLU A 345 -4.67 -34.04 1.31
C GLU A 345 -3.28 -34.69 1.35
N ASN A 346 -2.44 -34.38 0.35
CA ASN A 346 -1.05 -34.79 0.22
C ASN A 346 -0.03 -33.66 0.45
N PHE A 347 -0.44 -32.48 0.93
CA PHE A 347 0.44 -31.32 1.06
C PHE A 347 1.50 -31.54 2.16
N ASP A 348 2.72 -31.91 1.76
CA ASP A 348 3.83 -32.12 2.68
C ASP A 348 4.73 -30.88 2.77
N PHE A 349 4.59 -30.15 3.88
CA PHE A 349 5.28 -28.88 4.17
C PHE A 349 6.82 -28.94 4.16
N GLU A 350 7.42 -30.13 4.17
CA GLU A 350 8.87 -30.31 4.23
C GLU A 350 9.58 -30.21 2.88
N GLN A 351 8.91 -30.53 1.76
CA GLN A 351 9.57 -30.63 0.45
C GLN A 351 9.66 -29.30 -0.31
N ASP A 352 8.83 -28.30 0.01
CA ASP A 352 8.68 -27.07 -0.80
C ASP A 352 9.75 -25.98 -0.54
N GLY A 353 10.83 -26.26 0.21
CA GLY A 353 12.06 -25.44 0.22
C GLY A 353 11.95 -23.98 0.72
N LEU A 354 10.77 -23.51 1.14
CA LEU A 354 10.47 -22.11 1.49
C LEU A 354 11.18 -21.61 2.75
N TYR A 355 11.99 -22.41 3.44
CA TYR A 355 12.69 -21.98 4.66
C TYR A 355 14.08 -21.36 4.41
N GLY A 356 14.72 -21.63 3.27
CA GLY A 356 16.08 -21.15 3.00
C GLY A 356 16.24 -19.64 2.88
N HIS A 357 15.14 -18.91 2.63
CA HIS A 357 15.16 -17.47 2.36
C HIS A 357 14.50 -16.59 3.43
N PHE A 358 13.83 -17.16 4.45
CA PHE A 358 13.01 -16.37 5.37
C PHE A 358 13.64 -16.12 6.75
N ILE A 359 14.80 -16.72 7.04
CA ILE A 359 15.49 -16.58 8.34
C ILE A 359 16.86 -15.88 8.20
N SER A 360 17.36 -15.68 6.98
CA SER A 360 18.58 -14.91 6.71
C SER A 360 18.22 -13.50 6.25
N ASP A 361 17.88 -12.63 7.21
CA ASP A 361 18.11 -11.17 7.17
C ASP A 361 17.89 -10.55 8.56
#